data_AF-A0A7S7UAC6-F1
#
_entry.id   AF-A0A7S7UAC6-F1
#
_cell.length_a   1.000
_cell.length_b   1.000
_cell.length_c   1.000
_cell.angle_alpha   90.00
_cell.angle_beta   90.00
_cell.angle_gamma   90.00
#
_symmetry.space_group_name_H-M   'P 1'
#
loop_
_entity.id
_entity.type
_entity.pdbx_description
1 polymer ?
#
loop_
_entity_poly.entity_id
_entity_poly.type
_entity_poly.pdbx_seq_one_letter_code
_entity_poly.pdbx_strand_id
1 'polypeptide(L)'
;MHCPAAIEDSSMADTNHVDYERSDVGLRLVSWLAAGLATFIVVTPLVLPLLFPLSTKHVTPASRPAMSSNAPPLEVSPQATLQATRQGETQIEGGYGWADRSRGEVRIPIDRAVEILLRKGLPGWPSP
;
A
#
# COMPACT_ATOMS: atom_id res chain seq x y z
N MET A 1 -34.28 89.46 8.33
CA MET A 1 -33.34 88.33 8.40
C MET A 1 -33.46 87.48 7.14
N HIS A 2 -32.39 86.85 6.68
CA HIS A 2 -32.30 86.08 5.43
C HIS A 2 -32.09 84.59 5.78
N CYS A 3 -32.72 83.67 5.05
CA CYS A 3 -32.29 82.26 4.91
C CYS A 3 -31.36 82.16 3.67
N PRO A 4 -30.81 80.99 3.26
CA PRO A 4 -30.79 79.64 3.86
C PRO A 4 -29.37 79.35 4.42
N ALA A 5 -28.71 78.19 4.41
CA ALA A 5 -28.96 76.85 3.86
C ALA A 5 -28.19 75.76 4.63
N ALA A 6 -28.43 74.49 4.27
CA ALA A 6 -27.56 73.36 4.56
C ALA A 6 -26.54 73.14 3.43
N ILE A 7 -25.32 72.70 3.76
CA ILE A 7 -24.55 71.68 3.00
C ILE A 7 -23.72 70.88 4.02
N GLU A 8 -24.04 69.60 4.15
CA GLU A 8 -23.13 68.57 4.68
C GLU A 8 -22.50 67.88 3.47
N ASP A 9 -21.20 68.11 3.24
CA ASP A 9 -20.38 67.41 2.24
C ASP A 9 -18.88 67.69 2.60
N SER A 10 -17.92 66.78 2.49
CA SER A 10 -17.95 65.45 1.85
C SER A 10 -17.03 64.46 2.58
N SER A 11 -17.51 63.22 2.75
CA SER A 11 -16.72 62.11 3.32
C SER A 11 -16.01 61.32 2.22
N MET A 12 -14.82 61.76 1.80
CA MET A 12 -13.94 60.93 0.97
C MET A 12 -13.10 59.96 1.83
N ALA A 13 -13.76 58.92 2.31
CA ALA A 13 -13.10 57.67 2.70
C ALA A 13 -13.22 56.70 1.52
N ASP A 14 -12.20 56.66 0.65
CA ASP A 14 -12.09 55.68 -0.42
C ASP A 14 -11.79 54.28 0.18
N THR A 15 -12.84 53.60 0.62
CA THR A 15 -12.76 52.24 1.13
C THR A 15 -12.85 51.26 -0.02
N ASN A 16 -11.71 50.67 -0.37
CA ASN A 16 -11.58 49.53 -1.28
C ASN A 16 -12.76 48.55 -1.15
N HIS A 17 -13.70 48.61 -2.10
CA HIS A 17 -14.77 47.62 -2.22
C HIS A 17 -14.15 46.34 -2.79
N VAL A 18 -13.88 45.38 -1.89
CA VAL A 18 -13.61 44.00 -2.30
C VAL A 18 -14.95 43.39 -2.68
N ASP A 19 -15.31 43.52 -3.96
CA ASP A 19 -16.52 42.92 -4.51
C ASP A 19 -16.38 41.39 -4.52
N TYR A 20 -16.88 40.76 -3.45
CA TYR A 20 -17.11 39.33 -3.41
C TYR A 20 -18.26 38.98 -4.38
N GLU A 21 -17.94 38.41 -5.54
CA GLU A 21 -18.94 37.80 -6.42
C GLU A 21 -19.69 36.71 -5.65
N ARG A 22 -20.91 37.03 -5.22
CA ARG A 22 -21.71 36.24 -4.28
C ARG A 22 -22.35 35.00 -4.95
N SER A 23 -21.72 34.46 -5.98
CA SER A 23 -22.31 33.47 -6.87
C SER A 23 -21.27 32.67 -7.65
N ASP A 24 -20.43 31.86 -6.98
CA ASP A 24 -19.67 30.83 -7.70
C ASP A 24 -19.50 29.46 -7.00
N VAL A 25 -20.15 29.25 -5.84
CA VAL A 25 -20.46 27.89 -5.37
C VAL A 25 -21.86 27.87 -4.80
N GLY A 26 -22.78 27.20 -5.49
CA GLY A 26 -24.17 27.11 -5.02
C GLY A 26 -24.24 26.45 -3.65
N LEU A 27 -24.86 27.11 -2.67
CA LEU A 27 -24.95 26.64 -1.27
C LEU A 27 -25.40 25.16 -1.18
N ARG A 28 -26.31 24.74 -2.07
CA ARG A 28 -26.81 23.36 -2.18
C ARG A 28 -25.70 22.35 -2.51
N LEU A 29 -24.75 22.70 -3.38
CA LEU A 29 -23.60 21.86 -3.73
C LEU A 29 -22.64 21.74 -2.52
N VAL A 30 -22.35 22.86 -1.86
CA VAL A 30 -21.52 22.88 -0.64
C VAL A 30 -22.15 22.05 0.47
N SER A 31 -23.46 22.20 0.71
CA SER A 31 -24.20 21.39 1.69
C SER A 31 -24.20 19.91 1.34
N TRP A 32 -24.32 19.54 0.05
CA TRP A 32 -24.30 18.13 -0.36
C TRP A 32 -22.91 17.51 -0.23
N LEU A 33 -21.85 18.26 -0.57
CA LEU A 33 -20.46 17.84 -0.36
C LEU A 33 -20.15 17.64 1.14
N ALA A 34 -20.56 18.59 1.98
CA ALA A 34 -20.41 18.51 3.44
C ALA A 34 -21.18 17.33 4.04
N ALA A 35 -22.41 17.10 3.58
CA ALA A 35 -23.22 15.94 3.98
C ALA A 35 -22.56 14.62 3.55
N GLY A 36 -22.08 14.52 2.30
CA GLY A 36 -21.37 13.34 1.80
C GLY A 36 -20.10 13.02 2.59
N LEU A 37 -19.29 14.04 2.90
CA LEU A 37 -18.09 13.90 3.73
C LEU A 37 -18.43 13.46 5.16
N ALA A 38 -19.44 14.08 5.78
CA ALA A 38 -19.91 13.70 7.11
C ALA A 38 -20.45 12.25 7.13
N THR A 39 -21.22 11.85 6.11
CA THR A 39 -21.69 10.47 5.94
C THR A 39 -20.51 9.52 5.79
N PHE A 40 -19.51 9.82 4.98
CA PHE A 40 -18.32 8.96 4.83
C PHE A 40 -17.55 8.78 6.15
N ILE A 41 -17.37 9.87 6.91
CA ILE A 41 -16.69 9.86 8.22
C ILE A 41 -17.46 8.99 9.25
N VAL A 42 -18.79 8.94 9.19
CA VAL A 42 -19.62 8.13 10.10
C VAL A 42 -19.77 6.69 9.63
N VAL A 43 -19.94 6.46 8.33
CA VAL A 43 -20.16 5.11 7.76
C VAL A 43 -18.90 4.27 7.80
N THR A 44 -17.72 4.85 7.53
CA THR A 44 -16.44 4.11 7.52
C THR A 44 -16.15 3.38 8.84
N PRO A 45 -16.14 4.04 10.02
CA PRO A 45 -15.91 3.35 11.29
C PRO A 45 -17.08 2.44 11.72
N LEU A 46 -18.26 2.54 11.09
CA LEU A 46 -19.39 1.64 11.34
C LEU A 46 -19.33 0.37 10.49
N VAL A 47 -18.86 0.45 9.25
CA VAL A 47 -18.75 -0.68 8.31
C VAL A 47 -17.48 -1.50 8.53
N LEU A 48 -16.35 -0.87 8.89
CA LEU A 48 -15.09 -1.57 9.19
C LEU A 48 -15.21 -2.68 10.26
N PRO A 49 -15.85 -2.50 11.44
CA PRO A 49 -16.03 -3.57 12.42
C PRO A 49 -16.93 -4.71 11.91
N LEU A 50 -17.88 -4.42 11.01
CA LEU A 50 -18.77 -5.43 10.42
C LEU A 50 -18.01 -6.34 9.42
N LEU A 51 -17.14 -5.75 8.60
CA LEU A 51 -16.33 -6.49 7.62
C LEU A 51 -15.08 -7.15 8.25
N PHE A 52 -14.49 -6.53 9.26
CA PHE A 52 -13.22 -6.96 9.88
C PHE A 52 -13.33 -7.14 11.41
N PRO A 53 -14.25 -7.99 11.93
CA PRO A 53 -14.51 -8.13 13.36
C PRO A 53 -13.33 -8.65 14.19
N LEU A 54 -12.29 -9.19 13.54
CA LEU A 54 -11.05 -9.65 14.17
C LEU A 54 -9.95 -8.58 14.22
N SER A 55 -10.02 -7.57 13.36
CA SER A 55 -8.97 -6.53 13.21
C SER A 55 -9.18 -5.33 14.13
N THR A 56 -10.40 -5.12 14.63
CA THR A 56 -10.75 -4.07 15.60
C THR A 56 -10.28 -4.34 17.03
N LYS A 57 -9.60 -5.47 17.27
CA LYS A 57 -8.82 -5.68 18.49
C LYS A 57 -7.61 -4.74 18.48
N HIS A 58 -7.79 -3.54 19.03
CA HIS A 58 -6.71 -2.56 19.21
C HIS A 58 -5.57 -3.16 20.03
N VAL A 59 -4.50 -3.58 19.36
CA VAL A 59 -3.23 -3.92 20.00
C VAL A 59 -2.57 -2.59 20.36
N THR A 60 -2.72 -2.14 21.60
CA THR A 60 -2.02 -0.97 22.12
C THR A 60 -0.51 -1.14 21.94
N PRO A 61 0.22 -0.17 21.36
CA PRO A 61 1.68 -0.27 21.21
C PRO A 61 2.44 -0.25 22.55
N ALA A 62 1.77 0.09 23.66
CA ALA A 62 2.29 -0.01 25.02
C ALA A 62 2.14 -1.41 25.64
N SER A 63 1.32 -2.29 25.05
CA SER A 63 1.31 -3.70 25.41
C SER A 63 2.59 -4.32 24.89
N ARG A 64 3.45 -4.88 25.77
CA ARG A 64 4.53 -5.79 25.33
C ARG A 64 3.92 -6.74 24.30
N PRO A 65 4.58 -7.02 23.16
CA PRO A 65 4.03 -7.96 22.20
C PRO A 65 3.72 -9.22 22.97
N ALA A 66 2.45 -9.63 22.94
CA ALA A 66 2.08 -10.91 23.48
C ALA A 66 2.87 -11.92 22.65
N MET A 67 3.93 -12.47 23.25
CA MET A 67 4.60 -13.67 22.77
C MET A 67 3.60 -14.81 22.95
N SER A 68 2.54 -14.77 22.13
CA SER A 68 1.61 -15.86 22.00
C SER A 68 2.45 -17.06 21.57
N SER A 69 2.17 -18.22 22.15
CA SER A 69 2.87 -19.46 21.81
C SER A 69 2.77 -19.86 20.33
N ASN A 70 1.98 -19.11 19.54
CA ASN A 70 1.71 -19.31 18.12
C ASN A 70 2.31 -18.19 17.24
N ALA A 71 3.05 -17.24 17.81
CA ALA A 71 3.86 -16.32 17.01
C ALA A 71 5.05 -17.10 16.40
N PRO A 72 5.38 -16.91 15.11
CA PRO A 72 6.60 -17.47 14.54
C PRO A 72 7.81 -17.08 15.41
N PRO A 73 8.72 -18.01 15.74
CA PRO A 73 9.89 -17.69 16.54
C PRO A 73 10.72 -16.61 15.81
N LEU A 74 11.17 -15.60 16.55
CA LEU A 74 11.95 -14.53 15.97
C LEU A 74 13.34 -15.08 15.57
N GLU A 75 13.69 -14.92 14.29
CA GLU A 75 14.94 -15.43 13.72
C GLU A 75 16.16 -14.84 14.44
N VAL A 76 16.90 -15.67 15.17
CA VAL A 76 17.98 -15.23 16.07
C VAL A 76 19.25 -14.85 15.29
N SER A 77 19.50 -15.48 14.14
CA SER A 77 20.66 -15.17 13.30
C SER A 77 20.32 -15.23 11.81
N PRO A 78 19.70 -14.17 11.25
CA PRO A 78 19.35 -14.11 9.83
C PRO A 78 20.55 -14.36 8.90
N GLN A 79 21.75 -13.95 9.29
CA GLN A 79 22.97 -14.16 8.50
C GLN A 79 23.37 -15.64 8.41
N ALA A 80 23.32 -16.39 9.52
CA ALA A 80 23.64 -17.81 9.52
C ALA A 80 22.59 -18.61 8.73
N THR A 81 21.31 -18.28 8.90
CA THR A 81 20.21 -18.93 8.19
C THR A 81 20.28 -18.68 6.68
N LEU A 82 20.58 -17.44 6.24
CA LEU A 82 20.83 -17.14 4.82
C LEU A 82 22.06 -17.87 4.26
N GLN A 83 23.14 -18.01 5.03
CA GLN A 83 24.32 -18.77 4.60
C GLN A 83 24.01 -20.27 4.45
N ALA A 84 23.29 -20.85 5.40
CA ALA A 84 22.87 -22.26 5.34
C ALA A 84 21.94 -22.53 4.13
N THR A 85 20.99 -21.64 3.85
CA THR A 85 20.12 -21.73 2.66
C THR A 85 20.95 -21.73 1.38
N ARG A 86 21.83 -20.74 1.18
CA ARG A 86 22.71 -20.66 0.00
C ARG A 86 23.57 -21.91 -0.18
N GLN A 87 24.16 -22.42 0.89
CA GLN A 87 24.96 -23.64 0.85
C GLN A 87 24.13 -24.88 0.49
N GLY A 88 22.87 -24.96 0.93
CA GLY A 88 21.94 -26.02 0.54
C GLY A 88 21.55 -25.95 -0.93
N GLU A 89 21.27 -24.74 -1.44
CA GLU A 89 20.97 -24.48 -2.86
C GLU A 89 22.13 -24.93 -3.76
N THR A 90 23.37 -24.54 -3.45
CA THR A 90 24.57 -24.96 -4.22
C THR A 90 24.76 -26.48 -4.23
N GLN A 91 24.47 -27.17 -3.13
CA GLN A 91 24.54 -28.65 -3.06
C GLN A 91 23.45 -29.34 -3.90
N ILE A 92 22.27 -28.72 -4.03
CA ILE A 92 21.19 -29.20 -4.88
C ILE A 92 21.51 -28.96 -6.36
N GLU A 93 22.16 -27.85 -6.70
CA GLU A 93 22.50 -27.50 -8.08
C GLU A 93 23.56 -28.42 -8.71
N GLY A 94 24.65 -28.69 -7.97
CA GLY A 94 25.79 -29.50 -8.45
C GLY A 94 25.63 -31.02 -8.30
N GLY A 95 24.62 -31.50 -7.57
CA GLY A 95 24.45 -32.91 -7.22
C GLY A 95 23.41 -33.66 -8.07
N TYR A 96 23.68 -34.94 -8.35
CA TYR A 96 22.64 -35.88 -8.78
C TYR A 96 21.67 -36.14 -7.62
N GLY A 97 20.38 -36.29 -7.92
CA GLY A 97 19.36 -36.56 -6.90
C GLY A 97 18.11 -37.16 -7.49
N TRP A 98 17.12 -37.45 -6.65
CA TRP A 98 15.79 -37.84 -7.11
C TRP A 98 14.90 -36.60 -7.18
N ALA A 99 14.21 -36.42 -8.32
CA ALA A 99 13.13 -35.45 -8.45
C ALA A 99 11.82 -36.08 -7.96
N ASP A 100 11.51 -37.31 -8.43
CA ASP A 100 10.41 -38.12 -7.93
C ASP A 100 10.82 -39.60 -7.93
N ARG A 101 11.01 -40.18 -6.73
CA ARG A 101 11.35 -41.60 -6.56
C ARG A 101 10.23 -42.55 -6.99
N SER A 102 8.97 -42.13 -6.87
CA SER A 102 7.81 -42.98 -7.21
C SER A 102 7.63 -43.13 -8.72
N ARG A 103 8.03 -42.10 -9.49
CA ARG A 103 7.97 -42.07 -10.95
C ARG A 103 9.32 -42.40 -11.62
N GLY A 104 10.36 -42.69 -10.84
CA GLY A 104 11.71 -42.99 -11.34
C GLY A 104 12.45 -41.78 -11.92
N GLU A 105 12.03 -40.56 -11.58
CA GLU A 105 12.54 -39.32 -12.17
C GLU A 105 13.78 -38.81 -11.41
N VAL A 106 14.91 -38.75 -12.10
CA VAL A 106 16.23 -38.40 -11.55
C VAL A 106 16.61 -36.97 -11.96
N ARG A 107 17.02 -36.15 -10.98
CA ARG A 107 17.64 -34.84 -11.21
C ARG A 107 19.11 -35.03 -11.57
N ILE A 108 19.52 -34.43 -12.69
CA ILE A 108 20.92 -34.29 -13.09
C ILE A 108 21.46 -32.90 -12.68
N PRO A 109 22.77 -32.75 -12.44
CA PRO A 109 23.40 -31.43 -12.22
C PRO A 109 23.18 -30.49 -13.41
N ILE A 110 23.11 -29.19 -13.15
CA ILE A 110 22.81 -28.19 -14.20
C ILE A 110 23.89 -28.19 -15.29
N ASP A 111 25.18 -28.26 -14.94
CA ASP A 111 26.29 -28.35 -15.92
C ASP A 111 26.09 -29.52 -16.91
N ARG A 112 25.63 -30.67 -16.40
CA ARG A 112 25.38 -31.86 -17.21
C ARG A 112 24.12 -31.71 -18.06
N ALA A 113 23.09 -31.04 -17.55
CA ALA A 113 21.91 -30.69 -18.34
C ALA A 113 22.30 -29.79 -19.53
N VAL A 114 23.11 -28.76 -19.29
CA VAL A 114 23.63 -27.86 -20.33
C VAL A 114 24.44 -28.62 -21.38
N GLU A 115 25.37 -29.51 -20.99
CA GLU A 115 26.12 -30.30 -21.97
C GLU A 115 25.23 -31.22 -22.82
N ILE A 116 24.20 -31.83 -22.22
CA ILE A 116 23.24 -32.67 -22.95
C ILE A 116 22.40 -31.81 -23.91
N LEU A 117 21.95 -30.62 -23.49
CA LEU A 117 21.19 -29.68 -24.31
C LEU A 117 22.01 -29.16 -25.49
N LEU A 118 23.28 -28.79 -25.27
CA LEU A 118 24.21 -28.36 -26.32
C LEU A 118 24.49 -29.48 -27.34
N ARG A 119 24.60 -30.73 -26.88
CA ARG A 119 24.87 -31.89 -27.74
C ARG A 119 23.64 -32.35 -28.53
N LYS A 120 22.45 -32.26 -27.94
CA LYS A 120 21.19 -32.76 -28.52
C LYS A 120 20.42 -31.70 -29.31
N GLY A 121 20.64 -30.43 -29.01
CA GLY A 121 19.79 -29.31 -29.45
C GLY A 121 18.44 -29.29 -28.74
N LEU A 122 17.79 -28.12 -28.74
CA LEU A 122 16.40 -27.98 -28.31
C LEU A 122 15.50 -28.01 -29.56
N PRO A 123 14.57 -28.98 -29.70
CA PRO A 123 13.66 -29.02 -30.84
C PRO A 123 12.72 -27.80 -30.81
N GLY A 124 12.70 -27.03 -31.90
CA GLY A 124 11.88 -25.81 -32.02
C GLY A 124 12.52 -24.53 -31.46
N TRP A 125 13.78 -24.56 -31.02
CA TRP A 125 14.50 -23.34 -30.63
C TRP A 125 14.91 -22.53 -31.86
N PRO A 126 14.59 -21.23 -31.95
CA PRO A 126 15.04 -20.40 -33.05
C PRO A 126 16.56 -20.20 -32.98
N SER A 127 17.26 -20.51 -34.07
CA SER A 127 18.65 -20.06 -34.24
C SER A 127 18.67 -18.54 -34.44
N PRO A 128 19.65 -17.82 -33.85
CA PRO A 128 19.85 -16.40 -34.09
C PRO A 128 20.34 -16.10 -35.52
#